data_AF-A0A8J7YHD8-F1
#
_entry.id   AF-A0A8J7YHD8-F1
#
_cell.length_a   1.000
_cell.length_b   1.000
_cell.length_c   1.000
_cell.angle_alpha   90.00
_cell.angle_beta   90.00
_cell.angle_gamma   90.00
#
_symmetry.space_group_name_H-M   'P 1'
#
loop_
_entity.id
_entity.type
_entity.pdbx_description
1 polymer ?
#
loop_
_entity_poly.entity_id
_entity_poly.type
_entity_poly.pdbx_seq_one_letter_code
_entity_poly.pdbx_strand_id
1 'polypeptide(L)'
;MNDDLTRDKFGKRTDKTGERDLTFNSWHRKYLSNKSYTTDIDFYEYRIEKNGEFIPKAFLEVKQAHVKQKKYLCGANSKAIFLLSQKIGIKFFIILYGLKNPETLECDFWVWEVKNYDEFNKYDESKFKVFFRKYTNNELIQLLENL
;
A
#
# COMPACT_ATOMS: atom_id res chain seq x y z
N MET A 1 27.98 -11.96 9.85
CA MET A 1 28.44 -10.85 8.98
C MET A 1 27.80 -11.05 7.63
N ASN A 2 27.18 -9.99 7.10
CA ASN A 2 26.51 -9.81 5.80
C ASN A 2 26.26 -11.04 4.92
N ASP A 3 24.97 -11.28 4.64
CA ASP A 3 24.57 -11.44 3.24
C ASP A 3 23.26 -10.69 2.99
N ASP A 4 23.45 -9.50 2.42
CA ASP A 4 22.48 -8.49 2.02
C ASP A 4 21.73 -8.95 0.75
N LEU A 5 21.23 -10.18 0.74
CA LEU A 5 20.66 -10.80 -0.46
C LEU A 5 19.20 -11.23 -0.27
N THR A 6 18.35 -10.64 -1.12
CA THR A 6 16.93 -11.00 -1.36
C THR A 6 16.69 -12.43 -1.88
N ARG A 7 17.67 -13.35 -1.77
CA ARG A 7 17.61 -14.73 -2.29
C ARG A 7 18.36 -15.72 -1.37
N ASP A 8 17.86 -16.95 -1.27
CA ASP A 8 18.47 -18.04 -0.50
C ASP A 8 19.61 -18.74 -1.27
N LYS A 9 20.24 -19.72 -0.61
CA LYS A 9 21.34 -20.53 -1.15
C LYS A 9 20.99 -21.36 -2.40
N PHE A 10 19.72 -21.45 -2.76
CA PHE A 10 19.23 -22.10 -3.99
C PHE A 10 18.80 -21.08 -5.05
N GLY A 11 19.08 -19.78 -4.83
CA GLY A 11 18.71 -18.69 -5.72
C GLY A 11 17.22 -18.33 -5.66
N LYS A 12 16.45 -18.89 -4.70
CA LYS A 12 15.04 -18.57 -4.52
C LYS A 12 14.91 -17.27 -3.76
N ARG A 13 14.07 -16.39 -4.27
CA ARG A 13 13.80 -15.09 -3.66
C ARG A 13 13.22 -15.29 -2.25
N THR A 14 13.86 -14.74 -1.21
CA THR A 14 13.49 -14.94 0.21
C THR A 14 12.20 -14.22 0.60
N ASP A 15 11.70 -13.33 -0.25
CA ASP A 15 10.35 -12.75 -0.17
C ASP A 15 9.26 -13.74 -0.66
N LYS A 16 9.62 -14.84 -1.34
CA LYS A 16 8.71 -15.95 -1.68
C LYS A 16 8.78 -17.03 -0.60
N THR A 17 8.15 -16.78 0.54
CA THR A 17 7.73 -17.87 1.46
C THR A 17 6.80 -18.87 0.75
N GLY A 18 6.17 -18.46 -0.36
CA GLY A 18 5.14 -19.25 -1.06
C GLY A 18 3.76 -19.06 -0.41
N GLU A 19 3.72 -18.44 0.76
CA GLU A 19 2.50 -18.05 1.45
C GLU A 19 2.19 -16.59 1.13
N ARG A 20 0.91 -16.34 0.87
CA ARG A 20 0.43 -15.01 0.52
C ARG A 20 0.38 -14.14 1.77
N ASP A 21 1.02 -12.99 1.71
CA ASP A 21 0.89 -11.98 2.75
C ASP A 21 -0.51 -11.35 2.71
N LEU A 22 -1.29 -11.59 3.76
CA LEU A 22 -2.67 -11.13 3.94
C LEU A 22 -2.81 -10.19 5.16
N THR A 23 -1.71 -9.72 5.74
CA THR A 23 -1.75 -8.93 6.98
C THR A 23 -2.51 -7.63 6.78
N PHE A 24 -2.22 -6.88 5.72
CA PHE A 24 -2.97 -5.64 5.43
C PHE A 24 -4.45 -5.92 5.15
N ASN A 25 -4.78 -7.01 4.46
CA ASN A 25 -6.17 -7.33 4.11
C ASN A 25 -6.96 -7.68 5.37
N SER A 26 -6.34 -8.44 6.27
CA SER A 26 -6.90 -8.76 7.59
C SER A 26 -7.07 -7.49 8.43
N TRP A 27 -6.10 -6.59 8.41
CA TRP A 27 -6.18 -5.28 9.07
C TRP A 27 -7.34 -4.45 8.52
N HIS A 28 -7.40 -4.29 7.19
CA HIS A 28 -8.40 -3.49 6.48
C HIS A 28 -9.81 -3.97 6.83
N ARG A 29 -10.07 -5.28 6.72
CA ARG A 29 -11.37 -5.89 7.06
C ARG A 29 -11.74 -5.80 8.54
N LYS A 30 -10.76 -5.81 9.44
CA LYS A 30 -11.00 -5.74 10.89
C LYS A 30 -11.39 -4.33 11.33
N TYR A 31 -10.81 -3.31 10.70
CA TYR A 31 -10.85 -1.93 11.21
C TYR A 31 -11.69 -0.96 10.38
N LEU A 32 -11.85 -1.19 9.07
CA LEU A 32 -12.67 -0.33 8.23
C LEU A 32 -14.10 -0.84 8.18
N SER A 33 -15.04 0.10 8.01
CA SER A 33 -16.45 -0.22 7.82
C SER A 33 -16.65 -1.27 6.72
N ASN A 34 -17.66 -2.15 6.86
CA ASN A 34 -18.11 -3.09 5.82
C ASN A 34 -18.49 -2.43 4.49
N LYS A 35 -18.47 -1.10 4.44
CA LYS A 35 -18.65 -0.30 3.24
C LYS A 35 -17.37 -0.12 2.44
N SER A 36 -16.20 -0.42 2.98
CA SER A 36 -14.90 -0.29 2.32
C SER A 36 -14.37 -1.67 1.98
N TYR A 37 -14.12 -1.91 0.69
CA TYR A 37 -13.57 -3.18 0.21
C TYR A 37 -12.29 -2.93 -0.56
N THR A 38 -11.29 -3.78 -0.31
CA THR A 38 -10.06 -3.82 -1.09
C THR A 38 -9.95 -5.13 -1.83
N THR A 39 -9.71 -5.06 -3.15
CA THR A 39 -9.36 -6.23 -3.92
C THR A 39 -7.89 -6.57 -3.76
N ASP A 40 -7.69 -7.88 -3.64
CA ASP A 40 -6.45 -8.64 -3.61
C ASP A 40 -5.50 -8.42 -4.81
N ILE A 41 -5.96 -7.70 -5.84
CA ILE A 41 -5.26 -7.28 -7.04
C ILE A 41 -5.40 -5.76 -7.10
N ASP A 42 -4.27 -5.05 -6.99
CA ASP A 42 -4.14 -3.59 -7.15
C ASP A 42 -5.10 -2.73 -6.29
N PHE A 43 -5.46 -3.22 -5.09
CA PHE A 43 -6.25 -2.56 -4.03
C PHE A 43 -7.06 -1.35 -4.51
N TYR A 44 -8.01 -1.61 -5.40
CA TYR A 44 -9.05 -0.66 -5.74
C TYR A 44 -9.93 -0.51 -4.49
N GLU A 45 -9.85 0.64 -3.85
CA GLU A 45 -10.69 1.01 -2.72
C GLU A 45 -12.00 1.55 -3.28
N TYR A 46 -13.11 0.93 -2.90
CA TYR A 46 -14.44 1.34 -3.31
C TYR A 46 -15.45 1.18 -2.17
N ARG A 47 -16.54 1.94 -2.28
CA ARG A 47 -17.71 1.84 -1.41
C ARG A 47 -18.92 1.23 -2.11
N ILE A 48 -19.62 0.34 -1.43
CA ILE A 48 -20.95 -0.14 -1.85
C ILE A 48 -22.02 0.63 -1.06
N GLU A 49 -22.89 1.34 -1.79
CA GLU A 49 -24.05 2.03 -1.22
C GLU A 49 -25.22 1.07 -0.96
N LYS A 50 -26.23 1.52 -0.19
CA LYS A 50 -27.41 0.70 0.13
C LYS A 50 -28.22 0.27 -1.11
N ASN A 51 -28.11 1.02 -2.21
CA ASN A 51 -28.74 0.72 -3.50
C ASN A 51 -27.90 -0.22 -4.38
N GLY A 52 -26.74 -0.70 -3.92
CA GLY A 52 -25.83 -1.55 -4.70
C GLY A 52 -24.89 -0.79 -5.64
N GLU A 53 -24.87 0.54 -5.60
CA GLU A 53 -23.98 1.36 -6.42
C GLU A 53 -22.54 1.32 -5.89
N PHE A 54 -21.58 1.31 -6.82
CA PHE A 54 -20.15 1.32 -6.54
C PHE A 54 -19.58 2.73 -6.65
N ILE A 55 -18.98 3.23 -5.56
CA ILE A 55 -18.31 4.52 -5.54
C ILE A 55 -16.78 4.28 -5.50
N PRO A 56 -16.05 4.57 -6.59
CA PRO A 56 -14.58 4.58 -6.59
C PRO A 56 -14.05 5.55 -5.53
N LYS A 57 -13.02 5.16 -4.76
CA LYS A 57 -12.38 6.04 -3.78
C LYS A 57 -10.91 6.32 -4.09
N ALA A 58 -10.12 5.25 -4.21
CA ALA A 58 -8.70 5.37 -4.51
C ALA A 58 -8.15 4.06 -5.06
N PHE A 59 -6.95 4.14 -5.65
CA PHE A 59 -6.08 2.99 -5.78
C PHE A 59 -5.03 3.00 -4.68
N LEU A 60 -4.77 1.84 -4.08
CA LEU A 60 -3.73 1.66 -3.08
C LEU A 60 -2.67 0.68 -3.62
N GLU A 61 -1.40 1.02 -3.47
CA GLU A 61 -0.29 0.10 -3.67
C GLU A 61 0.30 -0.20 -2.29
N VAL A 62 0.03 -1.39 -1.77
CA VAL A 62 0.38 -1.74 -0.39
C VAL A 62 1.56 -2.70 -0.36
N LYS A 63 2.58 -2.40 0.46
CA LYS A 63 3.77 -3.24 0.65
C LYS A 63 4.22 -3.26 2.11
N GLN A 64 5.03 -4.25 2.47
CA GLN A 64 5.70 -4.24 3.77
C GLN A 64 6.72 -3.10 3.88
N ALA A 65 6.95 -2.61 5.10
CA ALA A 65 7.80 -1.47 5.39
C ALA A 65 9.27 -1.65 4.99
N HIS A 66 9.75 -2.87 4.83
CA HIS A 66 11.11 -3.13 4.37
C HIS A 66 11.28 -2.90 2.86
N VAL A 67 10.19 -2.85 2.08
CA VAL A 67 10.19 -2.70 0.62
C VAL A 67 10.26 -1.22 0.23
N LYS A 68 11.26 -0.50 0.74
CA LYS A 68 11.41 0.94 0.47
C LYS A 68 12.07 1.25 -0.87
N GLN A 69 12.62 0.24 -1.54
CA GLN A 69 13.47 0.51 -2.70
C GLN A 69 12.67 1.08 -3.88
N LYS A 70 13.24 2.07 -4.58
CA LYS A 70 12.59 2.73 -5.71
C LYS A 70 12.09 1.77 -6.77
N LYS A 71 12.87 0.73 -7.11
CA LYS A 71 12.49 -0.26 -8.12
C LYS A 71 11.20 -1.02 -7.80
N TYR A 72 10.81 -1.08 -6.52
CA TYR A 72 9.58 -1.74 -6.08
C TYR A 72 8.41 -0.77 -5.92
N LEU A 73 8.65 0.46 -5.48
CA LEU A 73 7.61 1.47 -5.27
C LEU A 73 7.27 2.27 -6.52
N CYS A 74 8.26 2.45 -7.41
CA CYS A 74 8.17 3.27 -8.61
C CYS A 74 8.35 2.42 -9.88
N GLY A 75 7.97 1.14 -9.80
CA GLY A 75 8.01 0.20 -10.92
C GLY A 75 6.94 0.51 -11.99
N ALA A 76 6.96 -0.26 -13.07
CA ALA A 76 5.99 -0.10 -14.17
C ALA A 76 4.53 -0.25 -13.69
N ASN A 77 4.26 -1.15 -12.74
CA ASN A 77 2.92 -1.38 -12.21
C ASN A 77 2.35 -0.13 -11.53
N SER A 78 3.03 0.40 -10.52
CA SER A 78 2.57 1.55 -9.75
C SER A 78 2.44 2.81 -10.62
N LYS A 79 3.32 2.96 -11.63
CA LYS A 79 3.19 4.01 -12.65
C LYS A 79 1.94 3.85 -13.51
N ALA A 80 1.62 2.62 -13.94
CA ALA A 80 0.43 2.34 -14.74
C ALA A 80 -0.85 2.59 -13.93
N ILE A 81 -0.90 2.12 -12.68
CA ILE A 81 -2.04 2.32 -11.78
C ILE A 81 -2.24 3.82 -11.48
N PHE A 82 -1.16 4.57 -11.23
CA PHE A 82 -1.26 6.02 -11.07
C PHE A 82 -1.88 6.69 -12.30
N LEU A 83 -1.42 6.37 -13.51
CA LEU A 83 -1.97 6.93 -14.74
C LEU A 83 -3.46 6.56 -14.91
N LEU A 84 -3.86 5.36 -14.50
CA LEU A 84 -5.27 4.95 -14.48
C LEU A 84 -6.07 5.78 -13.47
N SER A 85 -5.54 5.98 -12.25
CA SER A 85 -6.15 6.81 -11.20
C SER A 85 -6.44 8.22 -11.71
N GLN A 86 -5.48 8.83 -12.41
CA GLN A 86 -5.62 10.17 -12.98
C GLN A 86 -6.73 10.22 -14.04
N LYS A 87 -6.83 9.19 -14.89
CA LYS A 87 -7.87 9.12 -15.94
C LYS A 87 -9.29 9.04 -15.37
N ILE A 88 -9.46 8.35 -14.25
CA ILE A 88 -10.77 8.19 -13.60
C ILE A 88 -11.03 9.21 -12.48
N GLY A 89 -10.08 10.12 -12.24
CA GLY A 89 -10.23 11.20 -11.26
C GLY A 89 -10.17 10.76 -9.80
N ILE A 90 -9.48 9.67 -9.48
CA ILE A 90 -9.30 9.20 -8.09
C ILE A 90 -7.85 9.26 -7.61
N LYS A 91 -7.70 9.30 -6.29
CA LYS A 91 -6.39 9.36 -5.63
C LYS A 91 -5.63 8.04 -5.76
N PHE A 92 -4.30 8.13 -5.75
CA PHE A 92 -3.41 6.98 -5.70
C PHE A 92 -2.48 7.12 -4.50
N PHE A 93 -2.41 6.06 -3.70
CA PHE A 93 -1.56 6.01 -2.52
C PHE A 93 -0.60 4.83 -2.62
N ILE A 94 0.64 5.04 -2.18
CA ILE A 94 1.57 3.97 -1.83
C ILE A 94 1.58 3.88 -0.31
N ILE A 95 1.22 2.72 0.22
CA ILE A 95 1.16 2.45 1.66
C ILE A 95 2.20 1.40 2.00
N LEU A 96 3.12 1.76 2.89
CA LEU A 96 3.99 0.80 3.53
C LEU A 96 3.47 0.50 4.92
N TYR A 97 3.49 -0.77 5.32
CA TYR A 97 3.03 -1.17 6.64
C TYR A 97 4.05 -2.05 7.36
N GLY A 98 4.14 -1.91 8.68
CA GLY A 98 4.93 -2.77 9.55
C GLY A 98 4.04 -3.29 10.68
N LEU A 99 3.85 -4.61 10.73
CA LEU A 99 3.12 -5.26 11.81
C LEU A 99 3.88 -5.10 13.13
N LYS A 100 3.24 -4.49 14.13
CA LYS A 100 3.77 -4.32 15.48
C LYS A 100 3.30 -5.42 16.42
N ASN A 101 2.02 -5.77 16.34
CA ASN A 101 1.41 -6.80 17.17
C ASN A 101 0.48 -7.69 16.33
N PRO A 102 0.84 -8.98 16.12
CA PRO A 102 0.03 -9.92 15.35
C PRO A 102 -1.37 -10.20 15.93
N GLU A 103 -1.51 -10.22 17.26
CA GLU A 103 -2.79 -10.55 17.92
C GLU A 103 -3.82 -9.43 17.72
N THR A 104 -3.36 -8.19 17.88
CA THR A 104 -4.23 -7.03 17.69
C THR A 104 -4.30 -6.62 16.23
N LEU A 105 -3.40 -7.07 15.35
CA LEU A 105 -3.13 -6.48 14.03
C LEU A 105 -2.75 -5.00 14.13
N GLU A 106 -2.05 -4.59 15.18
CA GLU A 106 -1.52 -3.23 15.24
C GLU A 106 -0.41 -3.05 14.21
N CYS A 107 -0.51 -2.01 13.39
CA CYS A 107 0.45 -1.70 12.34
C CYS A 107 0.96 -0.25 12.48
N ASP A 108 2.23 -0.04 12.13
CA ASP A 108 2.72 1.28 11.73
C ASP A 108 2.57 1.42 10.22
N PHE A 109 2.13 2.60 9.78
CA PHE A 109 1.99 2.90 8.36
C PHE A 109 2.87 4.06 7.94
N TRP A 110 3.29 4.01 6.68
CA TRP A 110 3.91 5.12 5.98
C TRP A 110 3.15 5.29 4.68
N VAL A 111 2.55 6.46 4.51
CA VAL A 111 1.65 6.74 3.39
C VAL A 111 2.24 7.85 2.54
N TRP A 112 2.27 7.59 1.23
CA TRP A 112 2.60 8.57 0.20
C TRP A 112 1.41 8.69 -0.75
N GLU A 113 0.76 9.86 -0.76
CA GLU A 113 -0.21 10.22 -1.79
C GLU A 113 0.55 10.78 -3.00
N VAL A 114 0.54 10.05 -4.12
CA VAL A 114 1.29 10.47 -5.30
C VAL A 114 0.47 11.52 -6.04
N LYS A 115 0.98 12.76 -6.14
CA LYS A 115 0.23 13.88 -6.72
C LYS A 115 0.47 14.05 -8.22
N ASN A 116 1.66 13.70 -8.70
CA ASN A 116 2.05 13.86 -10.09
C ASN A 116 3.07 12.78 -10.50
N TYR A 117 3.17 12.54 -11.81
CA TYR A 117 4.02 11.49 -12.36
C TYR A 117 5.52 11.69 -12.08
N ASP A 118 5.97 12.95 -11.96
CA ASP A 118 7.39 13.26 -11.75
C ASP A 118 7.89 12.81 -10.37
N GLU A 119 7.00 12.64 -9.39
CA GLU A 119 7.38 12.16 -8.07
C GLU A 119 8.01 10.75 -8.13
N PHE A 120 7.55 9.87 -9.03
CA PHE A 120 8.18 8.56 -9.24
C PHE A 120 9.64 8.66 -9.66
N ASN A 121 9.99 9.69 -10.44
CA ASN A 121 11.36 9.92 -10.89
C ASN A 121 12.22 10.55 -9.79
N LYS A 122 11.61 11.41 -8.95
CA LYS A 122 12.28 12.10 -7.84
C LYS A 122 12.48 11.24 -6.60
N TYR A 123 11.65 10.20 -6.42
CA TYR A 123 11.76 9.30 -5.29
C TYR A 123 13.11 8.59 -5.29
N ASP A 124 13.68 8.54 -4.09
CA ASP A 124 14.92 7.85 -3.72
C ASP A 124 14.83 7.56 -2.21
N GLU A 125 15.46 6.47 -1.79
CA GLU A 125 15.39 5.94 -0.43
C GLU A 125 15.94 6.93 0.61
N SER A 126 16.92 7.76 0.26
CA SER A 126 17.44 8.82 1.16
C SER A 126 16.42 9.91 1.43
N LYS A 127 15.45 10.10 0.53
CA LYS A 127 14.37 11.09 0.62
C LYS A 127 13.08 10.50 1.17
N PHE A 128 13.10 9.30 1.76
CA PHE A 128 11.92 8.60 2.24
C PHE A 128 10.95 9.50 3.04
N LYS A 129 11.47 10.26 4.01
CA LYS A 129 10.66 11.15 4.88
C LYS A 129 10.03 12.35 4.15
N VAL A 130 10.47 12.66 2.94
CA VAL A 130 9.88 13.72 2.10
C VAL A 130 8.58 13.24 1.46
N PHE A 131 8.52 11.98 1.05
CA PHE A 131 7.38 11.40 0.35
C PHE A 131 6.40 10.71 1.29
N PHE A 132 6.93 10.06 2.33
CA PHE A 132 6.14 9.23 3.24
C PHE A 132 5.91 9.93 4.57
N ARG A 133 4.63 10.11 4.90
CA ARG A 133 4.19 10.52 6.23
C ARG A 133 3.87 9.27 7.05
N LYS A 134 4.26 9.26 8.34
CA LYS A 134 3.91 8.18 9.26
C LYS A 134 2.45 8.31 9.72
N TYR A 135 1.75 7.19 9.78
CA TYR A 135 0.37 7.05 10.25
C TYR A 135 0.29 5.92 11.29
N THR A 136 -0.50 6.15 12.32
CA THR A 136 -1.03 5.12 13.22
C THR A 136 -2.24 4.42 12.58
N ASN A 137 -2.71 3.33 13.18
CA ASN A 137 -3.96 2.68 12.78
C ASN A 137 -5.12 3.68 12.65
N ASN A 138 -5.37 4.47 13.70
CA ASN A 138 -6.51 5.39 13.74
C ASN A 138 -6.41 6.48 12.69
N GLU A 139 -5.20 7.03 12.46
CA GLU A 139 -5.01 8.05 11.43
C GLU A 139 -5.22 7.48 10.02
N LEU A 140 -4.77 6.24 9.75
CA LEU A 140 -4.98 5.63 8.44
C LEU A 140 -6.45 5.28 8.22
N ILE A 141 -7.16 4.77 9.24
CA ILE A 141 -8.60 4.52 9.19
C ILE A 141 -9.33 5.81 8.81
N GLN A 142 -9.06 6.90 9.54
CA GLN A 142 -9.67 8.20 9.26
C GLN A 142 -9.32 8.71 7.86
N LEU A 143 -8.09 8.50 7.37
CA LEU A 143 -7.73 8.87 6.01
C LEU A 143 -8.58 8.13 4.98
N LEU A 144 -8.69 6.80 5.10
CA LEU A 144 -9.38 5.95 4.14
C LEU A 144 -10.89 6.14 4.16
N GLU A 145 -11.50 6.33 5.34
CA GLU A 145 -12.94 6.57 5.47
C GLU A 145 -13.39 7.93 4.91
N ASN A 146 -12.48 8.91 4.84
CA ASN A 146 -12.74 10.26 4.34
C ASN A 146 -12.29 10.48 2.88
N LEU A 147 -11.91 9.42 2.16
CA LEU A 147 -11.75 9.46 0.70
C LEU A 147 -13.11 9.61 0.01
#